data_AF-A0A925VLL7-F1
#
_entry.id   AF-A0A925VLL7-F1
#
_cell.length_a   1.000
_cell.length_b   1.000
_cell.length_c   1.000
_cell.angle_alpha   90.00
_cell.angle_beta   90.00
_cell.angle_gamma   90.00
#
_symmetry.space_group_name_H-M   'P 1'
#
loop_
_entity.id
_entity.type
_entity.pdbx_description
1 polymer ?
#
loop_
_entity_poly.entity_id
_entity_poly.type
_entity_poly.pdbx_seq_one_letter_code
_entity_poly.pdbx_strand_id
1 'polypeptide(L)'
;MSISLFRSVANQYQGLRSVTTVSMMNTISRLIEDQVINHTMPVNFYAGFERFSNFPAQLRRYGRLGATCRRVYVFGVADVRPPSIPGVEFIDIAISSPLAREWFLLVDTPDFWATLLTQEVDGQDAIRGGRQFDGIWSFDEQIVDRASLLLSQEMGLPYTPVVKRNYTSQMTNVAEINSNMVGLLENTRLVGHRRWKRIATTQKVVELALKNQPLNATLAEVAGTLHTIFGASDVAIVLADAKNNFSVASVTGAAVAGIVDQAGNGPIAQAIMQRRAVKVLDTRQSRMREPALPSALSVYAAPILGKSAIYGVVAIGSPDAQQWSDEDSDMLTAVAHALSSIIDRSRLQKVLLDMTRKQNTPA
;
A
#
# COMPACT_ATOMS: atom_id res chain seq x y z
N MET A 1 -17.08 15.68 39.38
CA MET A 1 -15.81 14.96 39.23
C MET A 1 -15.62 14.76 37.75
N SER A 2 -14.47 15.12 37.18
CA SER A 2 -14.23 14.92 35.74
C SER A 2 -13.59 13.54 35.53
N ILE A 3 -14.30 12.66 34.83
CA ILE A 3 -13.94 11.26 34.64
C ILE A 3 -13.17 11.12 33.32
N SER A 4 -12.12 10.29 33.33
CA SER A 4 -11.39 9.87 32.13
C SER A 4 -11.85 8.47 31.75
N LEU A 5 -12.42 8.28 30.56
CA LEU A 5 -12.85 6.94 30.12
C LEU A 5 -11.62 6.06 29.92
N PHE A 6 -10.62 6.61 29.23
CA PHE A 6 -9.39 5.89 28.94
C PHE A 6 -8.65 5.47 30.21
N ARG A 7 -8.30 6.39 31.12
CA ARG A 7 -7.48 6.06 32.31
C ARG A 7 -8.22 5.15 33.28
N SER A 8 -9.53 5.26 33.38
CA SER A 8 -10.35 4.40 34.24
C SER A 8 -10.38 2.94 33.76
N VAL A 9 -10.11 2.68 32.48
CA VAL A 9 -10.01 1.32 31.91
C VAL A 9 -8.54 0.89 31.79
N ALA A 10 -7.68 1.75 31.24
CA ALA A 10 -6.31 1.42 30.83
C ALA A 10 -5.41 0.89 31.96
N ASN A 11 -5.64 1.32 33.21
CA ASN A 11 -4.87 0.85 34.36
C ASN A 11 -5.08 -0.66 34.64
N GLN A 12 -6.24 -1.20 34.32
CA GLN A 12 -6.59 -2.61 34.59
C GLN A 12 -6.30 -3.53 33.38
N TYR A 13 -6.17 -2.97 32.18
CA TYR A 13 -6.03 -3.73 30.94
C TYR A 13 -4.75 -3.35 30.16
N GLN A 14 -3.60 -3.38 30.84
CA GLN A 14 -2.32 -2.95 30.24
C GLN A 14 -1.94 -3.75 28.98
N GLY A 15 -2.29 -5.04 28.92
CA GLY A 15 -1.99 -5.91 27.76
C GLY A 15 -2.80 -5.59 26.49
N LEU A 16 -3.87 -4.78 26.60
CA LEU A 16 -4.69 -4.35 25.47
C LEU A 16 -4.34 -2.95 24.96
N ARG A 17 -3.40 -2.26 25.64
CA ARG A 17 -2.97 -0.91 25.24
C ARG A 17 -2.09 -1.00 24.01
N SER A 18 -2.37 -0.14 23.04
CA SER A 18 -1.55 0.01 21.85
C SER A 18 -1.43 1.49 21.50
N VAL A 19 -0.21 1.89 21.13
CA VAL A 19 0.03 3.23 20.57
C VAL A 19 -0.38 3.21 19.11
N THR A 20 -1.30 4.10 18.74
CA THR A 20 -1.92 4.20 17.43
C THR A 20 -1.73 5.58 16.82
N THR A 21 -1.76 5.65 15.48
CA THR A 21 -1.67 6.90 14.72
C THR A 21 -3.07 7.44 14.42
N VAL A 22 -3.20 8.73 14.11
CA VAL A 22 -4.46 9.33 13.62
C VAL A 22 -5.06 8.51 12.46
N SER A 23 -4.23 7.97 11.58
CA SER A 23 -4.69 7.15 10.46
C SER A 23 -5.35 5.85 10.94
N MET A 24 -4.73 5.17 11.90
CA MET A 24 -5.26 3.93 12.46
C MET A 24 -6.52 4.19 13.30
N MET A 25 -6.53 5.29 14.05
CA MET A 25 -7.70 5.76 14.81
C MET A 25 -8.92 5.99 13.93
N ASN A 26 -8.74 6.67 12.80
CA ASN A 26 -9.79 6.84 11.81
C ASN A 26 -10.21 5.49 11.20
N THR A 27 -9.28 4.57 10.95
CA THR A 27 -9.61 3.25 10.41
C THR A 27 -10.48 2.44 11.38
N ILE A 28 -10.08 2.33 12.65
CA ILE A 28 -10.84 1.59 13.67
C ILE A 28 -12.20 2.25 13.88
N SER A 29 -12.23 3.59 13.99
CA SER A 29 -13.49 4.32 14.15
C SER A 29 -14.46 4.02 13.01
N ARG A 30 -13.95 4.04 11.77
CA ARG A 30 -14.77 3.69 10.61
C ARG A 30 -15.29 2.27 10.67
N LEU A 31 -14.47 1.28 11.04
CA LEU A 31 -14.92 -0.10 11.12
C LEU A 31 -16.11 -0.26 12.09
N ILE A 32 -16.07 0.40 13.24
CA ILE A 32 -17.19 0.40 14.21
C ILE A 32 -18.42 1.13 13.62
N GLU A 33 -18.22 2.32 13.06
CA GLU A 33 -19.30 3.12 12.48
C GLU A 33 -19.96 2.43 11.28
N ASP A 34 -19.20 1.72 10.43
CA ASP A 34 -19.72 0.99 9.27
C ASP A 34 -20.60 -0.18 9.71
N GLN A 35 -20.31 -0.85 10.82
CA GLN A 35 -21.20 -1.89 11.35
C GLN A 35 -22.57 -1.31 11.70
N VAL A 36 -22.59 -0.17 12.39
CA VAL A 36 -23.84 0.50 12.77
C VAL A 36 -24.62 0.98 11.54
N ILE A 37 -23.93 1.58 10.56
CA ILE A 37 -24.57 2.11 9.35
C ILE A 37 -25.09 0.98 8.44
N ASN A 38 -24.26 -0.03 8.16
CA ASN A 38 -24.58 -1.06 7.16
C ASN A 38 -25.66 -2.02 7.64
N HIS A 39 -25.70 -2.32 8.94
CA HIS A 39 -26.74 -3.16 9.56
C HIS A 39 -27.95 -2.34 10.04
N THR A 40 -27.98 -1.04 9.75
CA THR A 40 -29.08 -0.12 10.11
C THR A 40 -29.47 -0.20 11.60
N MET A 41 -28.48 -0.20 12.48
CA MET A 41 -28.70 -0.50 13.89
C MET A 41 -29.29 0.72 14.65
N PRO A 42 -30.48 0.61 15.29
CA PRO A 42 -31.12 1.72 15.98
C PRO A 42 -30.54 1.93 17.40
N VAL A 43 -29.24 2.23 17.46
CA VAL A 43 -28.46 2.32 18.70
C VAL A 43 -28.32 3.75 19.21
N ASN A 44 -27.92 3.91 20.46
CA ASN A 44 -27.30 5.16 20.91
C ASN A 44 -25.80 5.05 20.64
N PHE A 45 -25.27 5.96 19.82
CA PHE A 45 -23.86 5.96 19.42
C PHE A 45 -23.16 7.14 20.07
N TYR A 46 -22.04 6.92 20.74
CA TYR A 46 -21.29 7.99 21.42
C TYR A 46 -19.91 8.13 20.79
N ALA A 47 -19.51 9.36 20.49
CA ALA A 47 -18.22 9.67 19.87
C ALA A 47 -17.58 10.94 20.46
N GLY A 48 -16.32 10.86 20.88
CA GLY A 48 -15.52 11.98 21.33
C GLY A 48 -14.46 12.38 20.30
N PHE A 49 -14.41 13.68 19.95
CA PHE A 49 -13.48 14.24 18.98
C PHE A 49 -12.46 15.21 19.58
N GLU A 50 -12.38 15.27 20.91
CA GLU A 50 -11.59 16.22 21.70
C GLU A 50 -12.05 17.68 21.56
N ARG A 51 -12.16 18.17 20.32
CA ARG A 51 -12.58 19.53 19.94
C ARG A 51 -13.55 19.47 18.76
N PHE A 52 -14.52 20.40 18.71
CA PHE A 52 -15.43 20.46 17.56
C PHE A 52 -14.74 20.86 16.26
N SER A 53 -13.60 21.55 16.31
CA SER A 53 -12.79 21.84 15.11
C SER A 53 -12.25 20.59 14.40
N ASN A 54 -12.18 19.44 15.07
CA ASN A 54 -11.79 18.15 14.46
C ASN A 54 -12.94 17.46 13.72
N PHE A 55 -14.18 17.85 13.97
CA PHE A 55 -15.38 17.20 13.44
C PHE A 55 -15.68 17.43 11.94
N PRO A 56 -15.35 18.56 11.28
CA PRO A 56 -15.82 18.87 9.93
C PRO A 56 -15.54 17.79 8.88
N ALA A 57 -14.42 17.07 9.00
CA ALA A 57 -14.07 15.96 8.10
C ALA A 57 -15.07 14.79 8.16
N GLN A 58 -15.83 14.67 9.25
CA GLN A 58 -16.76 13.56 9.51
C GLN A 58 -18.22 13.90 9.23
N LEU A 59 -18.53 15.14 8.81
CA LEU A 59 -19.88 15.65 8.54
C LEU A 59 -20.78 14.67 7.78
N ARG A 60 -20.31 14.19 6.61
CA ARG A 60 -21.10 13.28 5.76
C ARG A 60 -21.40 11.96 6.46
N ARG A 61 -20.45 11.46 7.25
CA ARG A 61 -20.54 10.16 7.91
C ARG A 61 -21.46 10.22 9.11
N TYR A 62 -21.33 11.26 9.94
CA TYR A 62 -22.23 11.49 11.08
C TYR A 62 -23.64 11.89 10.64
N GLY A 63 -23.81 12.44 9.44
CA GLY A 63 -25.13 12.56 8.80
C GLY A 63 -25.78 11.20 8.52
N ARG A 64 -25.02 10.20 8.06
CA ARG A 64 -25.54 8.83 7.87
C ARG A 64 -25.84 8.14 9.21
N LEU A 65 -24.96 8.30 10.21
CA LEU A 65 -25.20 7.78 11.55
C LEU A 65 -26.45 8.42 12.17
N GLY A 66 -26.62 9.74 12.07
CA GLY A 66 -27.80 10.45 12.58
C GLY A 66 -29.11 10.00 11.94
N ALA A 67 -29.08 9.56 10.67
CA ALA A 67 -30.24 9.00 9.99
C ALA A 67 -30.53 7.52 10.36
N THR A 68 -29.57 6.82 10.96
CA THR A 68 -29.63 5.36 11.22
C THR A 68 -29.84 5.05 12.70
N CYS A 69 -29.05 5.69 13.56
CA CYS A 69 -29.06 5.52 15.00
C CYS A 69 -30.33 6.10 15.62
N ARG A 70 -30.71 5.62 16.81
CA ARG A 70 -31.73 6.29 17.63
C ARG A 70 -31.28 7.70 18.01
N ARG A 71 -30.01 7.83 18.41
CA ARG A 71 -29.35 9.09 18.69
C ARG A 71 -27.84 8.93 18.56
N VAL A 72 -27.17 9.95 18.03
CA VAL A 72 -25.71 10.05 18.05
C VAL A 72 -25.31 11.19 18.97
N TYR A 73 -24.44 10.93 19.93
CA TYR A 73 -23.89 11.93 20.84
C TYR A 73 -22.44 12.21 20.48
N VAL A 74 -22.14 13.47 20.15
CA VAL A 74 -20.81 13.93 19.74
C VAL A 74 -20.25 14.84 20.81
N PHE A 75 -19.18 14.40 21.46
CA PHE A 75 -18.52 15.10 22.54
C PHE A 75 -17.29 15.85 22.02
N GLY A 76 -17.12 17.08 22.47
CA GLY A 76 -15.92 17.87 22.19
C GLY A 76 -15.94 19.21 22.91
N VAL A 77 -14.76 19.81 23.02
CA VAL A 77 -14.64 21.21 23.47
C VAL A 77 -15.24 22.13 22.41
N ALA A 78 -16.12 23.05 22.84
CA ALA A 78 -16.72 24.07 21.98
C ALA A 78 -15.76 25.20 21.54
N ASP A 79 -14.72 24.85 20.79
CA ASP A 79 -13.79 25.80 20.18
C ASP A 79 -14.32 26.44 18.88
N VAL A 80 -15.26 25.76 18.22
CA VAL A 80 -16.05 26.27 17.09
C VAL A 80 -17.52 25.92 17.29
N ARG A 81 -18.42 26.68 16.65
CA ARG A 81 -19.85 26.33 16.66
C ARG A 81 -20.07 25.02 15.88
N PRO A 82 -20.61 23.96 16.51
CA PRO A 82 -20.85 22.70 15.82
C PRO A 82 -21.96 22.85 14.76
N PRO A 83 -21.93 22.05 13.69
CA PRO A 83 -22.99 22.00 12.68
C PRO A 83 -24.28 21.42 13.27
N SER A 84 -25.44 21.76 12.70
CA SER A 84 -26.70 21.09 13.04
C SER A 84 -26.92 19.90 12.10
N ILE A 85 -27.07 18.70 12.65
CA ILE A 85 -27.29 17.46 11.91
C ILE A 85 -28.47 16.71 12.54
N PRO A 86 -29.51 16.33 11.77
CA PRO A 86 -30.62 15.53 12.29
C PRO A 86 -30.13 14.22 12.94
N GLY A 87 -30.65 13.91 14.12
CA GLY A 87 -30.29 12.71 14.89
C GLY A 87 -28.96 12.78 15.64
N VAL A 88 -28.20 13.87 15.50
CA VAL A 88 -26.92 14.09 16.20
C VAL A 88 -27.08 15.19 17.24
N GLU A 89 -26.59 14.94 18.44
CA GLU A 89 -26.56 15.86 19.57
C GLU A 89 -25.11 16.15 19.94
N PHE A 90 -24.71 17.43 19.95
CA PHE A 90 -23.37 17.85 20.33
C PHE A 90 -23.33 18.21 21.80
N ILE A 91 -22.44 17.56 22.55
CA ILE A 91 -22.24 17.73 23.99
C ILE A 91 -20.94 18.49 24.21
N ASP A 92 -21.04 19.67 24.80
CA ASP A 92 -19.88 20.50 25.13
C ASP A 92 -19.12 19.93 26.32
N ILE A 93 -17.80 19.78 26.15
CA ILE A 93 -16.88 19.36 27.19
C ILE A 93 -16.06 20.55 27.67
N ALA A 94 -16.01 20.77 28.98
CA ALA A 94 -15.09 21.73 29.57
C ALA A 94 -13.63 21.39 29.25
N ILE A 95 -12.80 22.38 28.87
CA ILE A 95 -11.37 22.19 28.56
C ILE A 95 -10.57 21.49 29.68
N SER A 96 -11.00 21.65 30.94
CA SER A 96 -10.38 21.01 32.10
C SER A 96 -10.78 19.54 32.30
N SER A 97 -11.77 19.04 31.54
CA SER A 97 -12.18 17.64 31.59
C SER A 97 -11.14 16.73 30.93
N PRO A 98 -10.84 15.54 31.49
CA PRO A 98 -9.99 14.56 30.83
C PRO A 98 -10.50 14.16 29.43
N LEU A 99 -11.83 14.16 29.22
CA LEU A 99 -12.45 13.86 27.92
C LEU A 99 -12.01 14.82 26.80
N ALA A 100 -11.55 16.03 27.14
CA ALA A 100 -11.06 16.99 26.16
C ALA A 100 -9.76 16.55 25.45
N ARG A 101 -9.10 15.50 25.95
CA ARG A 101 -7.89 14.88 25.36
C ARG A 101 -8.13 13.43 24.92
N GLU A 102 -9.39 13.00 24.91
CA GLU A 102 -9.76 11.63 24.59
C GLU A 102 -10.54 11.57 23.29
N TRP A 103 -10.07 10.70 22.39
CA TRP A 103 -10.87 10.22 21.27
C TRP A 103 -11.48 8.91 21.70
N PHE A 104 -12.81 8.84 21.68
CA PHE A 104 -13.51 7.59 22.02
C PHE A 104 -14.72 7.34 21.14
N LEU A 105 -15.04 6.06 20.92
CA LEU A 105 -16.31 5.62 20.37
C LEU A 105 -16.89 4.57 21.31
N LEU A 106 -18.21 4.58 21.49
CA LEU A 106 -18.91 3.60 22.31
C LEU A 106 -20.26 3.25 21.65
N VAL A 107 -20.48 1.95 21.50
CA VAL A 107 -21.77 1.35 21.19
C VAL A 107 -21.99 0.21 22.18
N ASP A 108 -23.17 0.19 22.79
CA ASP A 108 -23.48 -0.78 23.83
C ASP A 108 -24.94 -1.25 23.70
N THR A 109 -25.15 -2.36 22.98
CA THR A 109 -26.48 -2.92 22.71
C THR A 109 -26.50 -4.45 22.84
N PRO A 110 -27.69 -5.08 22.90
CA PRO A 110 -27.79 -6.54 22.92
C PRO A 110 -27.07 -7.24 21.77
N ASP A 111 -27.16 -6.68 20.56
CA ASP A 111 -26.73 -7.34 19.33
C ASP A 111 -25.35 -6.90 18.84
N PHE A 112 -24.88 -5.73 19.28
CA PHE A 112 -23.54 -5.23 18.99
C PHE A 112 -23.01 -4.33 20.12
N TRP A 113 -21.79 -4.60 20.60
CA TRP A 113 -21.09 -3.76 21.55
C TRP A 113 -19.61 -3.62 21.20
N ALA A 114 -19.11 -2.39 21.24
CA ALA A 114 -17.72 -2.09 20.92
C ALA A 114 -17.33 -0.77 21.55
N THR A 115 -16.06 -0.67 21.96
CA THR A 115 -15.50 0.59 22.43
C THR A 115 -14.10 0.81 21.90
N LEU A 116 -13.82 2.05 21.53
CA LEU A 116 -12.49 2.56 21.27
C LEU A 116 -12.27 3.67 22.30
N LEU A 117 -11.31 3.53 23.20
CA LEU A 117 -11.00 4.51 24.24
C LEU A 117 -9.54 4.90 24.09
N THR A 118 -9.26 6.16 23.84
CA THR A 118 -7.87 6.61 23.62
C THR A 118 -7.60 7.96 24.22
N GLN A 119 -6.33 8.21 24.53
CA GLN A 119 -5.83 9.49 25.02
C GLN A 119 -4.65 9.92 24.16
N GLU A 120 -4.61 11.20 23.79
CA GLU A 120 -3.45 11.76 23.11
C GLU A 120 -2.21 11.73 24.02
N VAL A 121 -1.12 11.18 23.50
CA VAL A 121 0.19 11.12 24.16
C VAL A 121 1.18 12.09 23.53
N ASP A 122 2.13 12.56 24.34
CA ASP A 122 3.18 13.47 23.88
C ASP A 122 4.14 12.73 22.93
N GLY A 123 4.32 13.28 21.73
CA GLY A 123 5.14 12.66 20.68
C GLY A 123 4.60 12.96 19.29
N GLN A 124 5.40 12.63 18.28
CA GLN A 124 4.99 12.69 16.88
C GLN A 124 5.22 11.34 16.22
N ASP A 125 4.30 10.93 15.36
CA ASP A 125 4.46 9.79 14.45
C ASP A 125 5.79 9.94 13.70
N ALA A 126 6.73 9.02 13.90
CA ALA A 126 8.08 9.09 13.33
C ALA A 126 8.09 9.08 11.79
N ILE A 127 7.00 8.65 11.16
CA ILE A 127 6.86 8.54 9.70
C ILE A 127 6.06 9.73 9.14
N ARG A 128 4.99 10.14 9.82
CA ARG A 128 4.06 11.19 9.32
C ARG A 128 4.14 12.53 10.05
N GLY A 129 4.87 12.62 11.16
CA GLY A 129 4.97 13.82 12.02
C GLY A 129 3.66 14.19 12.75
N GLY A 130 2.67 13.30 12.75
CA GLY A 130 1.32 13.55 13.28
C GLY A 130 1.15 13.16 14.75
N ARG A 131 -0.04 13.45 15.31
CA ARG A 131 -0.43 13.13 16.70
C ARG A 131 -0.41 11.61 16.95
N GLN A 132 -0.08 11.22 18.18
CA GLN A 132 -0.10 9.83 18.65
C GLN A 132 -1.14 9.65 19.75
N PHE A 133 -1.74 8.47 19.78
CA PHE A 133 -2.76 8.11 20.77
C PHE A 133 -2.37 6.81 21.42
N ASP A 134 -2.52 6.74 22.74
CA ASP A 134 -2.53 5.47 23.44
C ASP A 134 -3.97 5.03 23.62
N GLY A 135 -4.27 3.80 23.24
CA GLY A 135 -5.65 3.39 23.02
C GLY A 135 -5.92 1.93 23.35
N ILE A 136 -7.18 1.68 23.71
CA ILE A 136 -7.77 0.35 23.84
C ILE A 136 -8.95 0.30 22.89
N TRP A 137 -8.92 -0.67 21.97
CA TRP A 137 -10.08 -1.09 21.20
C TRP A 137 -10.53 -2.44 21.72
N SER A 138 -11.80 -2.56 22.10
CA SER A 138 -12.30 -3.77 22.73
C SER A 138 -13.76 -4.07 22.39
N PHE A 139 -14.03 -5.37 22.37
CA PHE A 139 -15.36 -5.97 22.33
C PHE A 139 -15.66 -6.74 23.63
N ASP A 140 -14.84 -6.57 24.66
CA ASP A 140 -15.05 -7.19 25.97
C ASP A 140 -16.22 -6.50 26.69
N GLU A 141 -17.15 -7.32 27.17
CA GLU A 141 -18.38 -6.87 27.83
C GLU A 141 -18.08 -6.01 29.07
N GLN A 142 -17.11 -6.39 29.90
CA GLN A 142 -16.78 -5.67 31.14
C GLN A 142 -16.19 -4.29 30.83
N ILE A 143 -15.37 -4.21 29.77
CA ILE A 143 -14.78 -2.94 29.32
C ILE A 143 -15.86 -2.01 28.77
N VAL A 144 -16.77 -2.54 27.94
CA VAL A 144 -17.85 -1.74 27.33
C VAL A 144 -18.86 -1.27 28.39
N ASP A 145 -19.30 -2.15 29.29
CA ASP A 145 -20.21 -1.82 30.39
C ASP A 145 -19.62 -0.72 31.27
N ARG A 146 -18.32 -0.81 31.59
CA ARG A 146 -17.63 0.21 32.37
C ARG A 146 -17.58 1.55 31.65
N ALA A 147 -17.26 1.56 30.36
CA ALA A 147 -17.26 2.79 29.58
C ALA A 147 -18.66 3.41 29.51
N SER A 148 -19.69 2.58 29.34
CA SER A 148 -21.11 2.96 29.33
C SER A 148 -21.57 3.57 30.65
N LEU A 149 -21.19 2.95 31.78
CA LEU A 149 -21.42 3.49 33.12
C LEU A 149 -20.77 4.86 33.31
N LEU A 150 -19.48 4.99 33.02
CA LEU A 150 -18.75 6.24 33.21
C LEU A 150 -19.31 7.37 32.33
N LEU A 151 -19.67 7.06 31.08
CA LEU A 151 -20.27 8.04 30.19
C LEU A 151 -21.67 8.47 30.65
N SER A 152 -22.48 7.54 31.18
CA SER A 152 -23.78 7.90 31.75
C SER A 152 -23.65 8.85 32.95
N GLN A 153 -22.62 8.68 33.78
CA GLN A 153 -22.32 9.58 34.91
C GLN A 153 -21.92 10.97 34.42
N GLU A 154 -21.09 11.07 33.39
CA GLU A 154 -20.69 12.35 32.78
C GLU A 154 -21.87 13.08 32.15
N MET A 155 -22.81 12.35 31.53
CA MET A 155 -24.04 12.94 30.99
C MET A 155 -25.09 13.26 32.07
N GLY A 156 -24.90 12.83 33.31
CA GLY A 156 -25.91 12.95 34.38
C GLY A 156 -27.16 12.10 34.12
N LEU A 157 -27.04 11.02 33.35
CA LEU A 157 -28.13 10.12 32.99
C LEU A 157 -28.08 8.83 33.84
N PRO A 158 -29.23 8.18 34.09
CA PRO A 158 -29.24 6.89 34.77
C PRO A 158 -28.59 5.81 33.89
N TYR A 159 -27.62 5.08 34.45
CA TYR A 159 -27.03 3.93 33.80
C TYR A 159 -28.06 2.80 33.66
N THR A 160 -28.23 2.28 32.44
CA THR A 160 -29.08 1.12 32.17
C THR A 160 -28.23 0.00 31.57
N PRO A 161 -27.85 -1.03 32.35
CA PRO A 161 -27.03 -2.12 31.85
C PRO A 161 -27.80 -2.99 30.84
N VAL A 162 -27.08 -3.54 29.87
CA VAL A 162 -27.65 -4.48 28.90
C VAL A 162 -27.72 -5.87 29.52
N VAL A 163 -28.90 -6.25 30.01
CA VAL A 163 -29.09 -7.51 30.76
C VAL A 163 -28.98 -8.76 29.88
N LYS A 164 -29.35 -8.68 28.60
CA LYS A 164 -29.35 -9.82 27.68
C LYS A 164 -28.52 -9.49 26.44
N ARG A 165 -27.41 -10.22 26.27
CA ARG A 165 -26.51 -10.14 25.12
C ARG A 165 -26.82 -11.25 24.11
N ASN A 166 -26.75 -10.90 22.83
CA ASN A 166 -26.79 -11.83 21.71
C ASN A 166 -25.36 -12.06 21.20
N TYR A 167 -24.66 -13.01 21.83
CA TYR A 167 -23.28 -13.32 21.48
C TYR A 167 -23.12 -13.80 20.03
N THR A 168 -24.14 -14.45 19.45
CA THR A 168 -24.09 -14.88 18.04
C THR A 168 -24.04 -13.66 17.11
N SER A 169 -24.92 -12.68 17.31
CA SER A 169 -24.88 -11.43 16.55
C SER A 169 -23.56 -10.70 16.75
N GLN A 170 -23.08 -10.58 17.99
CA GLN A 170 -21.79 -9.95 18.27
C GLN A 170 -20.64 -10.62 17.51
N MET A 171 -20.55 -11.95 17.54
CA MET A 171 -19.49 -12.68 16.85
C MET A 171 -19.53 -12.47 15.34
N THR A 172 -20.72 -12.38 14.73
CA THR A 172 -20.86 -12.03 13.31
C THR A 172 -20.31 -10.63 13.01
N ASN A 173 -20.70 -9.62 13.79
CA ASN A 173 -20.20 -8.25 13.60
C ASN A 173 -18.67 -8.17 13.80
N VAL A 174 -18.13 -8.83 14.83
CA VAL A 174 -16.68 -8.87 15.08
C VAL A 174 -15.94 -9.58 13.95
N ALA A 175 -16.49 -10.68 13.41
CA ALA A 175 -15.90 -11.38 12.28
C ALA A 175 -15.85 -10.49 11.03
N GLU A 176 -16.92 -9.76 10.71
CA GLU A 176 -16.94 -8.81 9.59
C GLU A 176 -15.90 -7.70 9.76
N ILE A 177 -15.80 -7.11 10.96
CA ILE A 177 -14.78 -6.10 11.24
C ILE A 177 -13.38 -6.68 11.03
N ASN A 178 -13.11 -7.88 11.53
CA ASN A 178 -11.81 -8.54 11.37
C ASN A 178 -11.50 -8.83 9.90
N SER A 179 -12.45 -9.32 9.12
CA SER A 179 -12.28 -9.54 7.68
C SER A 179 -11.95 -8.24 6.93
N ASN A 180 -12.66 -7.15 7.24
CA ASN A 180 -12.39 -5.84 6.65
C ASN A 180 -11.01 -5.29 7.06
N MET A 181 -10.60 -5.49 8.31
CA MET A 181 -9.27 -5.12 8.82
C MET A 181 -8.15 -5.87 8.06
N VAL A 182 -8.32 -7.19 7.84
CA VAL A 182 -7.37 -7.99 7.06
C VAL A 182 -7.25 -7.44 5.64
N GLY A 183 -8.37 -7.16 4.96
CA GLY A 183 -8.35 -6.57 3.61
C GLY A 183 -7.64 -5.20 3.54
N LEU A 184 -7.80 -4.36 4.57
CA LEU A 184 -7.08 -3.08 4.67
C LEU A 184 -5.57 -3.25 4.86
N LEU A 185 -5.15 -4.24 5.66
CA LEU A 185 -3.74 -4.55 5.88
C LEU A 185 -3.10 -5.12 4.62
N GLU A 186 -3.79 -6.00 3.90
CA GLU A 186 -3.34 -6.53 2.60
C GLU A 186 -3.13 -5.39 1.59
N ASN A 187 -4.11 -4.49 1.46
CA ASN A 187 -3.99 -3.33 0.58
C ASN A 187 -2.81 -2.42 0.95
N THR A 188 -2.61 -2.16 2.25
CA THR A 188 -1.49 -1.33 2.72
C THR A 188 -0.14 -1.99 2.41
N ARG A 189 -0.04 -3.31 2.59
CA ARG A 189 1.15 -4.10 2.24
C ARG A 189 1.42 -4.06 0.74
N LEU A 190 0.39 -4.18 -0.10
CA LEU A 190 0.51 -4.12 -1.56
C LEU A 190 0.98 -2.73 -2.03
N VAL A 191 0.41 -1.65 -1.49
CA VAL A 191 0.84 -0.28 -1.81
C VAL A 191 2.29 -0.02 -1.36
N GLY A 192 2.67 -0.48 -0.17
CA GLY A 192 4.04 -0.39 0.33
C GLY A 192 5.03 -1.16 -0.54
N HIS A 193 4.67 -2.38 -0.94
CA HIS A 193 5.50 -3.22 -1.80
C HIS A 193 5.69 -2.62 -3.20
N ARG A 194 4.61 -2.08 -3.81
CA ARG A 194 4.69 -1.40 -5.11
C ARG A 194 5.54 -0.12 -5.05
N ARG A 195 5.34 0.71 -4.02
CA ARG A 195 6.14 1.93 -3.81
C ARG A 195 7.63 1.61 -3.60
N TRP A 196 7.93 0.55 -2.85
CA TRP A 196 9.31 0.10 -2.64
C TRP A 196 9.96 -0.41 -3.94
N LYS A 197 9.27 -1.25 -4.71
CA LYS A 197 9.74 -1.70 -6.05
C LYS A 197 10.07 -0.52 -6.94
N ARG A 198 9.25 0.54 -6.94
CA ARG A 198 9.49 1.75 -7.73
C ARG A 198 10.74 2.50 -7.29
N ILE A 199 10.90 2.75 -5.99
CA ILE A 199 12.08 3.45 -5.46
C ILE A 199 13.36 2.65 -5.71
N ALA A 200 13.32 1.34 -5.45
CA ALA A 200 14.45 0.44 -5.65
C ALA A 200 14.87 0.38 -7.14
N THR A 201 13.90 0.32 -8.06
CA THR A 201 14.19 0.31 -9.51
C THR A 201 14.84 1.62 -9.94
N THR A 202 14.32 2.78 -9.52
CA THR A 202 14.92 4.08 -9.83
C THR A 202 16.33 4.19 -9.26
N GLN A 203 16.53 3.81 -8.00
CA GLN A 203 17.86 3.80 -7.39
C GLN A 203 18.83 2.92 -8.17
N LYS A 204 18.37 1.73 -8.59
CA LYS A 204 19.22 0.80 -9.33
C LYS A 204 19.57 1.32 -10.72
N VAL A 205 18.62 1.89 -11.44
CA VAL A 205 18.86 2.57 -12.73
C VAL A 205 19.94 3.64 -12.58
N VAL A 206 19.87 4.46 -11.53
CA VAL A 206 20.87 5.49 -11.25
C VAL A 206 22.23 4.87 -10.90
N GLU A 207 22.27 3.85 -10.05
CA GLU A 207 23.50 3.16 -9.67
C GLU A 207 24.21 2.55 -10.89
N LEU A 208 23.46 1.85 -11.74
CA LEU A 208 23.95 1.25 -12.99
C LEU A 208 24.46 2.31 -13.96
N ALA A 209 23.79 3.46 -14.03
CA ALA A 209 24.25 4.58 -14.84
C ALA A 209 25.57 5.18 -14.31
N LEU A 210 25.80 5.18 -13.00
CA LEU A 210 27.00 5.80 -12.40
C LEU A 210 28.24 4.88 -12.37
N LYS A 211 28.06 3.55 -12.41
CA LYS A 211 29.19 2.60 -12.43
C LYS A 211 29.92 2.60 -13.78
N ASN A 212 31.24 2.81 -13.76
CA ASN A 212 32.11 2.69 -14.93
C ASN A 212 32.64 1.25 -15.04
N GLN A 213 31.78 0.31 -15.45
CA GLN A 213 32.10 -1.11 -15.57
C GLN A 213 31.96 -1.61 -17.03
N PRO A 214 32.61 -2.74 -17.38
CA PRO A 214 32.42 -3.39 -18.67
C PRO A 214 30.95 -3.72 -18.93
N LEU A 215 30.50 -3.50 -20.17
CA LEU A 215 29.08 -3.63 -20.53
C LEU A 215 28.49 -5.00 -20.18
N ASN A 216 29.24 -6.09 -20.40
CA ASN A 216 28.81 -7.45 -20.07
C ASN A 216 28.53 -7.63 -18.56
N ALA A 217 29.38 -7.08 -17.69
CA ALA A 217 29.17 -7.13 -16.24
C ALA A 217 27.92 -6.33 -15.84
N THR A 218 27.73 -5.15 -16.43
CA THR A 218 26.53 -4.33 -16.18
C THR A 218 25.25 -5.05 -16.61
N LEU A 219 25.24 -5.70 -17.78
CA LEU A 219 24.08 -6.45 -18.26
C LEU A 219 23.73 -7.62 -17.31
N ALA A 220 24.73 -8.34 -16.81
CA ALA A 220 24.52 -9.42 -15.83
C ALA A 220 23.96 -8.90 -14.50
N GLU A 221 24.45 -7.78 -13.99
CA GLU A 221 23.92 -7.15 -12.78
C GLU A 221 22.46 -6.69 -12.97
N VAL A 222 22.14 -6.13 -14.14
CA VAL A 222 20.75 -5.75 -14.48
C VAL A 222 19.85 -6.99 -14.50
N ALA A 223 20.26 -8.06 -15.18
CA ALA A 223 19.48 -9.28 -15.26
C ALA A 223 19.22 -9.90 -13.89
N GLY A 224 20.24 -9.99 -13.03
CA GLY A 224 20.10 -10.47 -11.64
C GLY A 224 19.20 -9.59 -10.79
N THR A 225 19.26 -8.27 -10.99
CA THR A 225 18.39 -7.32 -10.30
C THR A 225 16.93 -7.51 -10.74
N LEU A 226 16.67 -7.63 -12.04
CA LEU A 226 15.32 -7.87 -12.55
C LEU A 226 14.75 -9.19 -12.01
N HIS A 227 15.56 -10.24 -11.95
CA HIS A 227 15.18 -11.51 -11.33
C HIS A 227 14.75 -11.33 -9.86
N THR A 228 15.52 -10.57 -9.08
CA THR A 228 15.27 -10.42 -7.64
C THR A 228 14.15 -9.42 -7.32
N ILE A 229 14.15 -8.24 -7.94
CA ILE A 229 13.22 -7.14 -7.62
C ILE A 229 11.84 -7.38 -8.23
N PHE A 230 11.80 -7.85 -9.48
CA PHE A 230 10.52 -8.11 -10.16
C PHE A 230 9.97 -9.49 -9.82
N GLY A 231 10.79 -10.38 -9.24
CA GLY A 231 10.40 -11.77 -9.01
C GLY A 231 10.21 -12.55 -10.31
N ALA A 232 10.87 -12.12 -11.39
CA ALA A 232 10.82 -12.81 -12.67
C ALA A 232 11.51 -14.17 -12.54
N SER A 233 10.91 -15.25 -13.05
CA SER A 233 11.59 -16.55 -13.11
C SER A 233 12.75 -16.52 -14.08
N ASP A 234 12.57 -15.80 -15.19
CA ASP A 234 13.47 -15.80 -16.33
C ASP A 234 13.73 -14.37 -16.77
N VAL A 235 14.99 -14.04 -16.99
CA VAL A 235 15.38 -12.74 -17.55
C VAL A 235 16.34 -12.95 -18.69
N ALA A 236 16.08 -12.32 -19.83
CA ALA A 236 16.97 -12.29 -20.97
C ALA A 236 17.20 -10.85 -21.43
N ILE A 237 18.47 -10.48 -21.62
CA ILE A 237 18.85 -9.25 -22.30
C ILE A 237 19.50 -9.62 -23.62
N VAL A 238 18.88 -9.16 -24.70
CA VAL A 238 19.28 -9.41 -26.09
C VAL A 238 19.88 -8.14 -26.64
N LEU A 239 21.01 -8.22 -27.34
CA LEU A 239 21.65 -7.07 -27.99
C LEU A 239 21.92 -7.32 -29.46
N ALA A 240 21.91 -6.23 -30.24
CA ALA A 240 22.30 -6.22 -31.64
C ALA A 240 23.82 -6.11 -31.80
N ASP A 241 24.39 -6.92 -32.70
CA ASP A 241 25.75 -6.77 -33.20
C ASP A 241 25.85 -5.67 -34.28
N ALA A 242 27.04 -5.46 -34.83
CA ALA A 242 27.28 -4.45 -35.87
C ALA A 242 26.58 -4.75 -37.21
N LYS A 243 26.19 -6.01 -37.45
CA LYS A 243 25.45 -6.47 -38.63
C LYS A 243 23.95 -6.53 -38.39
N ASN A 244 23.48 -6.02 -37.24
CA ASN A 244 22.09 -6.04 -36.81
C ASN A 244 21.53 -7.46 -36.59
N ASN A 245 22.39 -8.42 -36.21
CA ASN A 245 21.95 -9.71 -35.67
C ASN A 245 21.77 -9.59 -34.16
N PHE A 246 20.72 -10.20 -33.64
CA PHE A 246 20.40 -10.15 -32.21
C PHE A 246 20.82 -11.46 -31.55
N SER A 247 21.56 -11.36 -30.45
CA SER A 247 21.92 -12.49 -29.62
C SER A 247 21.71 -12.18 -28.15
N VAL A 248 21.44 -13.21 -27.37
CA VAL A 248 21.24 -13.09 -25.93
C VAL A 248 22.59 -12.77 -25.29
N ALA A 249 22.72 -11.54 -24.80
CA ALA A 249 23.94 -11.01 -24.18
C ALA A 249 24.03 -11.32 -22.69
N SER A 250 22.88 -11.53 -22.02
CA SER A 250 22.82 -11.92 -20.61
C SER A 250 21.53 -12.68 -20.31
N VAL A 251 21.63 -13.65 -19.41
CA VAL A 251 20.50 -14.44 -18.91
C VAL A 251 20.55 -14.58 -17.39
N THR A 252 19.39 -14.77 -16.76
CA THR A 252 19.25 -15.18 -15.35
C THR A 252 18.03 -16.08 -15.21
N GLY A 253 18.06 -17.01 -14.26
CA GLY A 253 16.99 -17.98 -14.05
C GLY A 253 17.11 -19.17 -15.00
N ALA A 254 15.99 -19.63 -15.57
CA ALA A 254 15.96 -20.69 -16.58
C ALA A 254 16.02 -20.14 -18.03
N ALA A 255 16.30 -18.85 -18.18
CA ALA A 255 16.53 -18.23 -19.49
C ALA A 255 17.74 -18.84 -20.21
N VAL A 256 17.62 -19.00 -21.54
CA VAL A 256 18.61 -19.70 -22.37
C VAL A 256 19.31 -18.73 -23.32
N ALA A 257 20.63 -18.87 -23.45
CA ALA A 257 21.41 -18.07 -24.39
C ALA A 257 21.26 -18.59 -25.83
N GLY A 258 21.32 -17.70 -26.81
CA GLY A 258 21.19 -18.08 -28.22
C GLY A 258 21.14 -16.90 -29.18
N ILE A 259 20.99 -17.21 -30.47
CA ILE A 259 20.69 -16.21 -31.51
C ILE A 259 19.17 -16.04 -31.56
N VAL A 260 18.72 -14.79 -31.67
CA VAL A 260 17.30 -14.47 -31.78
C VAL A 260 16.91 -14.39 -33.26
N ASP A 261 15.94 -15.20 -33.66
CA ASP A 261 15.31 -15.12 -34.97
C ASP A 261 14.35 -13.91 -35.02
N GLN A 262 14.74 -12.88 -35.77
CA GLN A 262 13.94 -11.66 -35.93
C GLN A 262 12.65 -11.89 -36.71
N ALA A 263 12.57 -12.94 -37.54
CA ALA A 263 11.36 -13.34 -38.23
C ALA A 263 10.44 -14.21 -37.35
N GLY A 264 10.86 -14.51 -36.12
CA GLY A 264 10.10 -15.29 -35.16
C GLY A 264 8.84 -14.57 -34.67
N ASN A 265 7.86 -15.35 -34.22
CA ASN A 265 6.61 -14.84 -33.63
C ASN A 265 6.67 -14.64 -32.10
N GLY A 266 7.87 -14.72 -31.51
CA GLY A 266 8.08 -14.54 -30.08
C GLY A 266 7.97 -13.07 -29.63
N PRO A 267 7.65 -12.80 -28.35
CA PRO A 267 7.58 -11.45 -27.79
C PRO A 267 8.84 -10.61 -28.03
N ILE A 268 10.04 -11.21 -27.96
CA ILE A 268 11.30 -10.49 -28.19
C ILE A 268 11.38 -10.03 -29.65
N ALA A 269 11.13 -10.94 -30.61
CA ALA A 269 11.16 -10.61 -32.04
C ALA A 269 10.11 -9.55 -32.39
N GLN A 270 8.89 -9.65 -31.84
CA GLN A 270 7.87 -8.64 -32.04
C GLN A 270 8.26 -7.27 -31.45
N ALA A 271 8.88 -7.25 -30.26
CA ALA A 271 9.37 -6.01 -29.67
C ALA A 271 10.44 -5.34 -30.54
N ILE A 272 11.30 -6.15 -31.19
CA ILE A 272 12.30 -5.66 -32.16
C ILE A 272 11.61 -5.04 -33.38
N MET A 273 10.72 -5.80 -34.02
CA MET A 273 10.05 -5.38 -35.26
C MET A 273 9.18 -4.15 -35.07
N GLN A 274 8.38 -4.14 -34.00
CA GLN A 274 7.40 -3.08 -33.74
C GLN A 274 8.02 -1.87 -33.04
N ARG A 275 9.25 -2.00 -32.50
CA ARG A 275 9.92 -0.98 -31.67
C ARG A 275 9.04 -0.50 -30.51
N ARG A 276 8.23 -1.41 -29.97
CA ARG A 276 7.32 -1.18 -28.85
C ARG A 276 7.40 -2.36 -27.90
N ALA A 277 7.06 -2.11 -26.64
CA ALA A 277 7.01 -3.20 -25.68
C ALA A 277 5.86 -4.16 -26.02
N VAL A 278 6.10 -5.45 -25.81
CA VAL A 278 5.15 -6.52 -26.08
C VAL A 278 4.85 -7.25 -24.77
N LYS A 279 3.57 -7.25 -24.38
CA LYS A 279 3.06 -7.92 -23.19
C LYS A 279 2.23 -9.12 -23.57
N VAL A 280 2.67 -10.31 -23.17
CA VAL A 280 1.93 -11.56 -23.31
C VAL A 280 1.54 -12.05 -21.93
N LEU A 281 0.24 -11.99 -21.64
CA LEU A 281 -0.31 -12.37 -20.34
C LEU A 281 -0.48 -13.89 -20.19
N ASP A 282 -0.63 -14.61 -21.30
CA ASP A 282 -0.61 -16.08 -21.34
C ASP A 282 -0.11 -16.57 -22.72
N THR A 283 1.04 -17.24 -22.74
CA THR A 283 1.68 -17.78 -23.95
C THR A 283 0.87 -18.93 -24.57
N ARG A 284 0.01 -19.60 -23.79
CA ARG A 284 -0.86 -20.70 -24.27
C ARG A 284 -2.00 -20.17 -25.13
N GLN A 285 -2.50 -18.98 -24.83
CA GLN A 285 -3.61 -18.35 -25.55
C GLN A 285 -3.13 -17.64 -26.82
N SER A 286 -2.04 -16.88 -26.70
CA SER A 286 -1.47 -16.11 -27.82
C SER A 286 -0.69 -16.97 -28.82
N ARG A 287 -0.32 -18.21 -28.45
CA ARG A 287 0.63 -19.07 -29.17
C ARG A 287 2.00 -18.43 -29.42
N MET A 288 2.31 -17.31 -28.74
CA MET A 288 3.60 -16.64 -28.79
C MET A 288 4.49 -17.23 -27.70
N ARG A 289 5.29 -18.24 -28.05
CA ARG A 289 6.31 -18.79 -27.14
C ARG A 289 7.63 -18.06 -27.35
N GLU A 290 8.37 -17.86 -26.27
CA GLU A 290 9.70 -17.25 -26.30
C GLU A 290 10.76 -18.31 -26.01
N PRO A 291 11.52 -18.78 -27.02
CA PRO A 291 12.57 -19.78 -26.82
C PRO A 291 13.62 -19.36 -25.79
N ALA A 292 13.91 -18.06 -25.68
CA ALA A 292 14.86 -17.55 -24.70
C ALA A 292 14.35 -17.63 -23.25
N LEU A 293 13.03 -17.79 -23.04
CA LEU A 293 12.36 -17.84 -21.74
C LEU A 293 11.44 -19.08 -21.66
N PRO A 294 12.02 -20.30 -21.64
CA PRO A 294 11.26 -21.55 -21.88
C PRO A 294 10.22 -21.87 -20.80
N SER A 295 10.41 -21.42 -19.56
CA SER A 295 9.48 -21.61 -18.44
C SER A 295 8.36 -20.58 -18.37
N ALA A 296 8.38 -19.54 -19.21
CA ALA A 296 7.48 -18.41 -19.08
C ALA A 296 6.08 -18.70 -19.67
N LEU A 297 5.06 -18.66 -18.81
CA LEU A 297 3.65 -18.56 -19.22
C LEU A 297 3.21 -17.12 -19.46
N SER A 298 3.82 -16.14 -18.81
CA SER A 298 3.63 -14.72 -19.12
C SER A 298 4.97 -14.05 -19.38
N VAL A 299 5.02 -13.18 -20.39
CA VAL A 299 6.25 -12.52 -20.85
C VAL A 299 6.01 -11.03 -21.04
N TYR A 300 6.96 -10.21 -20.62
CA TYR A 300 7.04 -8.82 -21.00
C TYR A 300 8.40 -8.52 -21.64
N ALA A 301 8.39 -8.01 -22.87
CA ALA A 301 9.57 -7.70 -23.65
C ALA A 301 9.60 -6.19 -23.98
N ALA A 302 10.59 -5.47 -23.47
CA ALA A 302 10.76 -4.03 -23.68
C ALA A 302 11.98 -3.75 -24.58
N PRO A 303 11.83 -3.01 -25.69
CA PRO A 303 12.93 -2.70 -26.58
C PRO A 303 13.90 -1.69 -25.95
N ILE A 304 15.20 -1.92 -26.12
CA ILE A 304 16.26 -1.00 -25.74
C ILE A 304 16.50 -0.08 -26.94
N LEU A 305 15.80 1.06 -26.95
CA LEU A 305 15.83 2.01 -28.06
C LEU A 305 17.02 2.96 -27.92
N GLY A 306 17.94 2.88 -28.88
CA GLY A 306 19.03 3.84 -29.06
C GLY A 306 18.61 5.07 -29.86
N LYS A 307 19.53 6.04 -29.99
CA LYS A 307 19.26 7.31 -30.71
C LYS A 307 18.95 7.10 -32.21
N SER A 308 19.63 6.14 -32.84
CA SER A 308 19.55 5.91 -34.29
C SER A 308 19.05 4.51 -34.68
N ALA A 309 19.00 3.57 -33.74
CA ALA A 309 18.59 2.19 -33.98
C ALA A 309 18.12 1.53 -32.68
N ILE A 310 17.45 0.39 -32.79
CA ILE A 310 17.20 -0.48 -31.65
C ILE A 310 18.52 -1.18 -31.27
N TYR A 311 18.92 -1.12 -30.01
CA TYR A 311 20.13 -1.77 -29.51
C TYR A 311 19.90 -3.19 -29.04
N GLY A 312 18.65 -3.53 -28.72
CA GLY A 312 18.33 -4.80 -28.11
C GLY A 312 16.92 -4.86 -27.53
N VAL A 313 16.69 -5.87 -26.70
CA VAL A 313 15.45 -6.07 -25.93
C VAL A 313 15.82 -6.58 -24.55
N VAL A 314 15.15 -6.09 -23.53
CA VAL A 314 15.13 -6.73 -22.21
C VAL A 314 13.78 -7.41 -22.04
N ALA A 315 13.80 -8.70 -21.68
CA ALA A 315 12.61 -9.50 -21.51
C ALA A 315 12.62 -10.22 -20.15
N ILE A 316 11.45 -10.25 -19.52
CA ILE A 316 11.22 -10.95 -18.26
C ILE A 316 10.07 -11.96 -18.45
N GLY A 317 10.19 -13.11 -17.79
CA GLY A 317 9.26 -14.23 -17.85
C GLY A 317 8.85 -14.70 -16.46
N SER A 318 7.62 -15.23 -16.36
CA SER A 318 7.06 -15.84 -15.14
C SER A 318 6.35 -17.14 -15.49
N PRO A 319 6.42 -18.19 -14.65
CA PRO A 319 5.65 -19.42 -14.83
C PRO A 319 4.15 -19.20 -14.57
N ASP A 320 3.77 -18.08 -13.95
CA ASP A 320 2.39 -17.74 -13.69
C ASP A 320 1.81 -16.92 -14.84
N ALA A 321 0.58 -17.25 -15.25
CA ALA A 321 -0.17 -16.43 -16.19
C ALA A 321 -0.64 -15.13 -15.51
N GLN A 322 -0.83 -14.06 -16.30
CA GLN A 322 -1.35 -12.76 -15.82
C GLN A 322 -0.48 -12.05 -14.77
N GLN A 323 0.79 -12.41 -14.63
CA GLN A 323 1.66 -11.87 -13.58
C GLN A 323 2.02 -10.39 -13.77
N TRP A 324 2.09 -9.91 -15.02
CA TRP A 324 2.67 -8.60 -15.35
C TRP A 324 1.62 -7.48 -15.35
N SER A 325 1.75 -6.55 -14.41
CA SER A 325 0.91 -5.34 -14.35
C SER A 325 1.41 -4.24 -15.31
N ASP A 326 0.59 -3.20 -15.53
CA ASP A 326 1.02 -2.01 -16.28
C ASP A 326 2.15 -1.26 -15.56
N GLU A 327 2.17 -1.29 -14.23
CA GLU A 327 3.24 -0.66 -13.45
C GLU A 327 4.58 -1.40 -13.64
N ASP A 328 4.58 -2.73 -13.64
CA ASP A 328 5.78 -3.52 -13.95
C ASP A 328 6.27 -3.24 -15.39
N SER A 329 5.32 -3.02 -16.30
CA SER A 329 5.58 -2.69 -17.70
C SER A 329 6.29 -1.34 -17.84
N ASP A 330 5.83 -0.32 -17.12
CA ASP A 330 6.46 0.99 -17.06
C ASP A 330 7.87 0.91 -16.46
N MET A 331 8.05 0.15 -15.37
CA MET A 331 9.34 0.00 -14.72
C MET A 331 10.37 -0.71 -15.61
N LEU A 332 10.00 -1.81 -16.29
CA LEU A 332 10.94 -2.47 -17.20
C LEU A 332 11.30 -1.58 -18.39
N THR A 333 10.35 -0.77 -18.88
CA THR A 333 10.60 0.20 -19.94
C THR A 333 11.61 1.27 -19.51
N ALA A 334 11.52 1.75 -18.25
CA ALA A 334 12.51 2.66 -17.69
C ALA A 334 13.91 2.03 -17.60
N VAL A 335 14.00 0.74 -17.22
CA VAL A 335 15.26 -0.02 -17.23
C VAL A 335 15.83 -0.12 -18.65
N ALA A 336 14.99 -0.39 -19.66
CA ALA A 336 15.41 -0.45 -21.06
C ALA A 336 15.98 0.91 -21.54
N HIS A 337 15.37 2.02 -21.15
CA HIS A 337 15.89 3.36 -21.46
C HIS A 337 17.23 3.64 -20.78
N ALA A 338 17.41 3.20 -19.53
CA ALA A 338 18.68 3.33 -18.83
C ALA A 338 19.80 2.52 -19.52
N LEU A 339 19.50 1.27 -19.90
CA LEU A 339 20.42 0.41 -20.64
C LEU A 339 20.85 1.06 -21.97
N SER A 340 19.93 1.74 -22.66
CA SER A 340 20.26 2.46 -23.89
C SER A 340 21.37 3.50 -23.67
N SER A 341 21.25 4.31 -22.62
CA SER A 341 22.25 5.32 -22.26
C SER A 341 23.61 4.69 -21.88
N ILE A 342 23.59 3.54 -21.19
CA ILE A 342 24.80 2.81 -20.79
C ILE A 342 25.51 2.24 -22.03
N ILE A 343 24.75 1.65 -22.97
CA ILE A 343 25.28 1.10 -24.22
C ILE A 343 25.89 2.21 -25.09
N ASP A 344 25.21 3.35 -25.22
CA ASP A 344 25.72 4.53 -25.93
C ASP A 344 27.09 4.95 -25.39
N ARG A 345 27.21 5.08 -24.07
CA ARG A 345 28.46 5.44 -23.41
C ARG A 345 29.56 4.41 -23.67
N SER A 346 29.25 3.13 -23.55
CA SER A 346 30.22 2.06 -23.76
C SER A 346 30.75 2.02 -25.20
N ARG A 347 29.86 2.23 -26.19
CA ARG A 347 30.25 2.33 -27.61
C ARG A 347 31.16 3.53 -27.87
N LEU A 348 30.84 4.69 -27.31
CA LEU A 348 31.67 5.91 -27.43
C LEU A 348 33.07 5.71 -26.82
N GLN A 349 33.17 5.13 -25.63
CA GLN A 349 34.46 4.83 -25.00
C GLN A 349 35.31 3.90 -25.87
N LYS A 350 34.71 2.87 -26.48
CA LYS A 350 35.42 1.94 -27.36
C LYS A 350 35.98 2.64 -28.60
N VAL A 351 35.21 3.52 -29.24
CA VAL A 351 35.67 4.31 -30.40
C VAL A 351 36.84 5.22 -30.04
N LEU A 352 36.76 5.91 -28.89
CA LEU A 352 37.85 6.78 -28.41
C LEU A 352 39.14 5.98 -28.13
N LEU A 353 39.03 4.80 -27.52
CA LEU A 353 40.16 3.90 -27.27
C LEU A 353 40.79 3.37 -28.56
N ASP A 354 39.97 3.02 -29.56
CA ASP A 354 40.46 2.56 -30.87
C ASP A 354 41.16 3.69 -31.66
N MET A 355 40.68 4.93 -31.54
CA MET A 355 41.33 6.12 -32.13
C MET A 355 42.69 6.41 -31.50
N THR A 356 42.78 6.36 -30.16
CA THR A 356 44.06 6.56 -29.46
C THR A 356 45.07 5.44 -29.74
N ARG A 357 44.62 4.19 -29.90
CA ARG A 357 45.49 3.08 -30.32
C ARG A 357 46.05 3.26 -31.74
N LYS A 358 45.24 3.74 -32.68
CA LYS A 358 45.69 4.04 -34.06
C LYS A 358 46.64 5.22 -34.16
N GLN A 359 46.57 6.20 -33.24
CA GLN A 359 47.52 7.31 -33.18
C GLN A 359 48.85 6.94 -32.52
N ASN A 360 48.88 5.91 -31.66
CA ASN A 360 50.07 5.45 -30.94
C ASN A 360 50.74 4.22 -31.57
N THR A 361 50.41 3.84 -32.81
CA THR A 361 51.14 2.79 -33.53
C THR A 361 52.32 3.44 -34.26
N PRO A 362 53.59 3.23 -33.83
CA PRO A 362 54.73 3.79 -34.54
C PRO A 362 54.84 3.17 -35.94
N ALA A 363 55.19 3.99 -36.93
CA ALA A 363 55.37 3.61 -38.33
C ALA A 363 56.54 2.64 -38.52
#